data_AF-A0AAV2BGV8-F1
#
_entry.id   AF-A0AAV2BGV8-F1
#
_cell.length_a   1.000
_cell.length_b   1.000
_cell.length_c   1.000
_cell.angle_alpha   90.00
_cell.angle_beta   90.00
_cell.angle_gamma   90.00
#
_symmetry.space_group_name_H-M   'P 1'
#
loop_
_entity.id
_entity.type
_entity.pdbx_description
1 polymer ?
#
loop_
_entity_poly.entity_id
_entity_poly.type
_entity_poly.pdbx_seq_one_letter_code
_entity_poly.pdbx_strand_id
1 'polypeptide(L)'
;MSDIAAEFIAYFKNLPKISGLCRVYERNDKYCCYGDDAKLITKVLTTAQLKSLGSDGDSLNYVSITKGHLIQALRYLLFVAQYKVEILRNTGSVRSPDWTVAGKVIKHVSLCFYQ
;
A
#
# COMPACT_ATOMS: atom_id res chain seq x y z
N MET A 1 13.45 -15.77 16.70
CA MET A 1 13.16 -15.73 15.25
C MET A 1 12.08 -14.66 15.12
N SER A 2 12.43 -13.45 14.68
CA SER A 2 11.44 -12.38 14.64
C SER A 2 10.43 -12.65 13.54
N ASP A 3 9.16 -12.50 13.86
CA ASP A 3 8.09 -12.67 12.89
C ASP A 3 8.01 -11.39 12.04
N ILE A 4 8.52 -11.46 10.80
CA ILE A 4 8.55 -10.36 9.83
C ILE A 4 7.14 -9.76 9.65
N ALA A 5 6.09 -10.59 9.77
CA ALA A 5 4.71 -10.11 9.70
C ALA A 5 4.36 -9.23 10.91
N ALA A 6 4.67 -9.69 12.12
CA ALA A 6 4.41 -8.94 13.35
C ALA A 6 5.17 -7.60 13.40
N GLU A 7 6.43 -7.59 12.97
CA GLU A 7 7.23 -6.36 12.87
C GLU A 7 6.60 -5.34 11.90
N PHE A 8 6.16 -5.81 10.72
CA PHE A 8 5.49 -4.94 9.76
C PHE A 8 4.14 -4.41 10.28
N ILE A 9 3.38 -5.24 10.99
CA ILE A 9 2.11 -4.84 11.59
C ILE A 9 2.34 -3.74 12.65
N ALA A 10 3.34 -3.91 13.51
CA ALA A 10 3.72 -2.90 14.49
C ALA A 10 4.16 -1.58 13.82
N TYR A 11 5.00 -1.66 12.78
CA TYR A 11 5.38 -0.51 11.96
C TYR A 11 4.15 0.19 11.37
N PHE A 12 3.25 -0.56 10.73
CA PHE A 12 2.07 -0.02 10.07
C PHE A 12 1.12 0.68 11.06
N LYS A 13 0.94 0.10 12.25
CA LYS A 13 0.11 0.69 13.33
C LYS A 13 0.67 2.01 13.85
N ASN A 14 2.00 2.17 13.84
CA ASN A 14 2.67 3.39 14.29
C ASN A 14 2.71 4.50 13.23
N LEU A 15 2.29 4.21 11.99
CA LEU A 15 2.23 5.24 10.95
C LEU A 15 1.11 6.25 11.23
N PRO A 16 1.33 7.54 10.91
CA PRO A 16 0.27 8.53 11.00
C PRO A 16 -0.84 8.19 10.01
N LYS A 17 -2.07 8.09 10.50
CA LYS A 17 -3.28 7.97 9.69
C LYS A 17 -3.64 9.33 9.14
N ILE A 18 -3.59 9.48 7.82
CA ILE A 18 -3.88 10.73 7.13
C ILE A 18 -5.13 10.49 6.28
N SER A 19 -6.18 11.26 6.52
CA SER A 19 -7.42 11.15 5.76
C SER A 19 -7.17 11.48 4.28
N GLY A 20 -7.71 10.66 3.38
CA GLY A 20 -7.54 10.84 1.94
C GLY A 20 -6.12 10.56 1.44
N LEU A 21 -5.30 9.82 2.18
CA LEU A 21 -4.01 9.30 1.72
C LEU A 21 -4.06 7.78 1.65
N CYS A 22 -3.82 7.23 0.45
CA CYS A 22 -3.64 5.80 0.24
C CYS A 22 -2.14 5.47 0.12
N ARG A 23 -1.65 4.52 0.91
CA ARG A 23 -0.25 4.06 0.87
C ARG A 23 -0.14 2.72 0.15
N VAL A 24 0.62 2.72 -0.94
CA VAL A 24 0.90 1.54 -1.76
C VAL A 24 2.34 1.11 -1.52
N TYR A 25 2.55 -0.15 -1.16
CA TYR A 25 3.86 -0.71 -0.85
C TYR A 25 4.33 -1.59 -2.00
N GLU A 26 5.47 -1.26 -2.60
CA GLU A 26 6.13 -2.10 -3.59
C GLU A 26 6.74 -3.33 -2.93
N ARG A 27 6.41 -4.50 -3.46
CA ARG A 27 6.81 -5.82 -2.95
C ARG A 27 7.22 -6.70 -4.12
N ASN A 28 8.51 -6.70 -4.45
CA ASN A 28 9.04 -7.45 -5.59
C ASN A 28 8.32 -7.07 -6.90
N ASP A 29 7.49 -7.98 -7.43
CA ASP A 29 6.73 -7.85 -8.67
C ASP A 29 5.29 -7.33 -8.47
N LYS A 30 4.89 -7.08 -7.22
CA LYS A 30 3.52 -6.73 -6.83
C LYS A 30 3.48 -5.46 -6.00
N TYR A 31 2.27 -4.92 -5.88
CA TYR A 31 1.96 -3.79 -5.02
C TYR A 31 0.97 -4.23 -3.96
N CYS A 32 1.18 -3.80 -2.72
CA CYS A 32 0.32 -4.14 -1.61
C CYS A 32 -0.29 -2.90 -0.97
N CYS A 33 -1.57 -2.97 -0.61
CA CYS A 33 -2.23 -1.99 0.25
C CYS A 33 -2.72 -2.70 1.51
N TYR A 34 -2.84 -1.99 2.62
CA TYR A 34 -3.14 -2.58 3.93
C TYR A 34 -4.29 -1.84 4.62
N GLY A 35 -4.96 -2.50 5.56
CA GLY A 35 -6.03 -1.90 6.36
C GLY A 35 -7.19 -1.39 5.51
N ASP A 36 -7.58 -0.14 5.72
CA ASP A 36 -8.72 0.47 5.03
C ASP A 36 -8.43 0.77 3.55
N ASP A 37 -7.15 1.05 3.20
CA ASP A 37 -6.73 1.18 1.81
C ASP A 37 -6.95 -0.15 1.07
N ALA A 38 -6.64 -1.28 1.70
CA ALA A 38 -6.89 -2.59 1.11
C ALA A 38 -8.38 -2.81 0.81
N LYS A 39 -9.26 -2.47 1.77
CA LYS A 39 -10.72 -2.58 1.59
C LYS A 39 -11.22 -1.68 0.46
N LEU A 40 -10.70 -0.47 0.35
CA LEU A 40 -11.04 0.47 -0.71
C LEU A 40 -10.66 -0.10 -2.08
N ILE A 41 -9.43 -0.60 -2.21
CA ILE A 41 -8.92 -1.18 -3.46
C ILE A 41 -9.73 -2.40 -3.89
N THR A 42 -10.09 -3.29 -2.96
CA THR A 42 -10.90 -4.48 -3.23
C THR A 42 -12.32 -4.14 -3.70
N LYS A 43 -12.90 -3.02 -3.26
CA LYS A 43 -14.21 -2.55 -3.79
C LYS A 43 -14.13 -2.08 -5.24
N VAL A 44 -12.97 -1.57 -5.66
CA VAL A 44 -12.76 -1.00 -7.00
C VAL A 44 -12.32 -2.07 -7.99
N LEU A 45 -11.49 -3.01 -7.54
CA LEU A 45 -10.96 -4.09 -8.35
C LEU A 45 -11.69 -5.39 -8.02
N THR A 46 -12.67 -5.75 -8.85
CA THR A 46 -13.53 -6.93 -8.65
C THR A 46 -12.77 -8.25 -8.55
N THR A 47 -11.58 -8.33 -9.14
CA THR A 47 -10.71 -9.52 -9.13
C THR A 47 -9.76 -9.56 -7.93
N ALA A 48 -9.66 -8.47 -7.16
CA ALA A 48 -8.77 -8.42 -6.00
C ALA A 48 -9.45 -9.04 -4.77
N GLN A 49 -8.67 -9.71 -3.93
CA GLN A 49 -9.17 -10.38 -2.72
C GLN A 49 -8.39 -9.90 -1.50
N LEU A 50 -9.11 -9.65 -0.40
CA LEU A 50 -8.50 -9.36 0.89
C LEU A 50 -7.87 -10.63 1.46
N LYS A 51 -6.65 -10.48 1.96
CA LYS A 51 -5.87 -11.50 2.64
C LYS A 51 -5.54 -10.99 4.04
N SER A 52 -5.24 -11.90 4.96
CA SER A 52 -4.78 -11.57 6.31
C SER A 52 -3.28 -11.79 6.42
N LEU A 53 -2.57 -10.84 7.03
CA LEU A 53 -1.17 -10.94 7.41
C LEU A 53 -1.08 -11.05 8.94
N GLY A 54 -0.30 -11.99 9.46
CA GLY A 54 -0.16 -12.25 10.90
C GLY A 54 -0.93 -13.49 11.36
N SER A 55 -0.94 -13.73 12.67
CA SER A 55 -1.58 -14.86 13.34
C SER A 55 -2.58 -14.40 14.41
N ASP A 56 -3.36 -15.34 14.95
CA ASP A 56 -4.49 -15.05 15.84
C ASP A 56 -4.09 -14.20 17.06
N GLY A 57 -4.56 -12.94 17.06
CA GLY A 57 -4.28 -11.93 18.10
C GLY A 57 -3.83 -10.59 17.54
N ASP A 58 -3.04 -10.59 16.45
CA ASP A 58 -2.63 -9.36 15.76
C ASP A 58 -2.53 -9.59 14.24
N SER A 59 -3.61 -9.27 13.54
CA SER A 59 -3.73 -9.46 12.09
C SER A 59 -4.01 -8.16 11.35
N LEU A 60 -3.49 -8.07 10.14
CA LEU A 60 -3.66 -6.93 9.25
C LEU A 60 -4.16 -7.39 7.88
N ASN A 61 -5.34 -6.91 7.52
CA ASN A 61 -5.87 -7.15 6.18
C ASN A 61 -5.05 -6.42 5.14
N TYR A 62 -4.81 -7.08 4.01
CA TYR A 62 -4.09 -6.52 2.89
C TYR A 62 -4.61 -7.06 1.57
N VAL A 63 -4.28 -6.35 0.49
CA VAL A 63 -4.53 -6.78 -0.88
C VAL A 63 -3.22 -6.68 -1.64
N SER A 64 -2.97 -7.65 -2.53
CA SER A 64 -1.81 -7.64 -3.42
C SER A 64 -2.29 -7.57 -4.86
N ILE A 65 -1.79 -6.60 -5.62
CA ILE A 65 -2.23 -6.28 -6.96
C ILE A 65 -1.04 -6.17 -7.92
N THR A 66 -1.29 -6.42 -9.21
CA THR A 66 -0.30 -6.26 -10.28
C THR A 66 -0.13 -4.79 -10.65
N LYS A 67 0.92 -4.47 -11.44
CA LYS A 67 1.13 -3.12 -11.99
C LYS A 67 -0.06 -2.63 -12.83
N GLY A 68 -0.72 -3.52 -13.59
CA GLY A 68 -1.90 -3.18 -14.38
C GLY A 68 -3.08 -2.76 -13.50
N HIS A 69 -3.35 -3.54 -12.45
CA HIS A 69 -4.37 -3.21 -11.44
C HIS A 69 -4.04 -1.94 -10.64
N LEU A 70 -2.75 -1.68 -10.40
CA LEU A 70 -2.33 -0.42 -9.78
C LEU A 70 -2.75 0.80 -10.62
N ILE A 71 -2.55 0.76 -11.95
CA ILE A 71 -2.97 1.86 -12.82
C ILE A 71 -4.48 2.10 -12.75
N GLN A 72 -5.28 1.03 -12.72
CA GLN A 72 -6.73 1.12 -12.55
C GLN A 72 -7.12 1.69 -11.19
N ALA A 73 -6.48 1.23 -10.11
CA ALA A 73 -6.67 1.75 -8.76
C ALA A 73 -6.31 3.23 -8.65
N LEU A 74 -5.16 3.65 -9.21
CA LEU A 74 -4.72 5.05 -9.22
C LEU A 74 -5.74 5.95 -9.91
N ARG A 75 -6.31 5.52 -11.05
CA ARG A 75 -7.36 6.29 -11.73
C ARG A 75 -8.56 6.52 -10.82
N TYR A 76 -9.04 5.49 -10.13
CA TYR A 76 -10.14 5.64 -9.19
C TYR A 76 -9.77 6.55 -8.01
N LEU A 77 -8.62 6.29 -7.37
CA LEU A 77 -8.17 7.03 -6.20
C LEU A 77 -8.04 8.53 -6.49
N LEU A 78 -7.40 8.89 -7.61
CA LEU A 78 -7.12 10.28 -7.96
C LEU A 78 -8.36 11.01 -8.50
N PHE A 79 -9.13 10.37 -9.38
CA PHE A 79 -10.19 11.06 -10.11
C PHE A 79 -11.57 10.90 -9.48
N VAL A 80 -11.83 9.80 -8.78
CA VAL A 80 -13.13 9.55 -8.14
C VAL A 80 -13.05 9.85 -6.65
N ALA A 81 -12.17 9.17 -5.93
CA ALA A 81 -12.10 9.28 -4.47
C ALA A 81 -11.41 10.57 -3.98
N GLN A 82 -10.70 11.29 -4.85
CA GLN A 82 -9.90 12.48 -4.51
C GLN A 82 -8.80 12.21 -3.47
N TYR A 83 -8.24 10.99 -3.48
CA TYR A 83 -7.14 10.58 -2.61
C TYR A 83 -5.79 11.07 -3.16
N LYS A 84 -4.86 11.32 -2.25
CA LYS A 84 -3.42 11.36 -2.51
C LYS A 84 -2.89 9.94 -2.43
N VAL A 85 -1.85 9.63 -3.20
CA VAL A 85 -1.22 8.30 -3.17
C VAL A 85 0.26 8.45 -2.89
N GLU A 86 0.77 7.69 -1.91
CA GLU A 86 2.19 7.51 -1.67
C GLU A 86 2.59 6.08 -2.06
N ILE A 87 3.59 5.96 -2.93
CA ILE A 87 4.20 4.67 -3.26
C ILE A 87 5.46 4.54 -2.41
N LEU A 88 5.47 3.54 -1.53
CA LEU A 88 6.58 3.22 -0.66
C LEU A 88 7.38 2.05 -1.20
N ARG A 89 8.70 2.14 -1.12
CA ARG A 89 9.65 1.08 -1.47
C ARG A 89 10.47 0.73 -0.24
N ASN A 90 10.77 -0.56 -0.08
CA ASN A 90 11.75 -1.00 0.91
C ASN A 90 13.15 -0.75 0.37
N THR A 91 13.90 0.14 1.02
CA THR A 91 15.33 0.38 0.76
C THR A 91 16.24 -0.44 1.68
N GLY A 92 15.67 -1.05 2.71
CA GLY A 92 16.35 -1.94 3.65
C GLY A 92 16.34 -3.41 3.22
N SER A 93 16.70 -4.28 4.16
CA SER A 93 16.67 -5.73 3.93
C SER A 93 15.30 -6.32 4.25
N VAL A 94 15.08 -7.60 3.93
CA VAL A 94 13.84 -8.31 4.30
C VAL A 94 13.68 -8.42 5.82
N ARG A 95 14.79 -8.56 6.57
CA ARG A 95 14.81 -8.71 8.04
C ARG A 95 14.91 -7.38 8.79
N SER A 96 15.15 -6.28 8.07
CA SER A 96 15.21 -4.94 8.61
C SER A 96 14.70 -4.00 7.53
N PRO A 97 13.36 -3.95 7.34
CA PRO A 97 12.77 -3.15 6.29
C PRO A 97 12.86 -1.66 6.64
N ASP A 98 13.19 -0.86 5.63
CA ASP A 98 13.23 0.60 5.70
C ASP A 98 12.34 1.15 4.59
N TRP A 99 11.15 1.61 4.97
CA TRP A 99 10.12 2.06 4.04
C TRP A 99 10.28 3.53 3.72
N THR A 100 10.67 3.82 2.49
CA THR A 100 10.84 5.19 2.00
C THR A 100 9.81 5.51 0.93
N VAL A 101 9.39 6.78 0.86
CA VAL A 101 8.45 7.22 -0.17
C VAL A 101 9.20 7.36 -1.49
N ALA A 102 8.96 6.44 -2.41
CA ALA A 102 9.54 6.42 -3.74
C ALA A 102 8.81 7.37 -4.72
N GLY A 103 7.54 7.68 -4.46
CA GLY A 103 6.79 8.62 -5.28
C GLY A 103 5.49 9.08 -4.62
N LYS A 104 5.06 10.30 -4.96
CA LYS A 104 3.79 10.88 -4.53
C LYS A 104 2.95 11.22 -5.75
N VAL A 105 1.70 10.81 -5.74
CA VAL A 105 0.75 11.05 -6.83
C VAL A 105 -0.46 11.81 -6.29
N ILE A 106 -0.75 12.95 -6.91
CA ILE A 106 -1.88 13.82 -6.55
C ILE A 106 -2.57 14.29 -7.83
N LYS A 107 -3.89 14.48 -7.78
CA LYS A 107 -4.74 14.81 -8.95
C LYS A 107 -4.25 16.01 -9.77
N HIS A 108 -3.57 16.97 -9.13
CA HIS A 108 -3.13 18.22 -9.77
C HIS A 108 -1.68 18.23 -10.29
N VAL A 109 -0.92 17.14 -10.14
CA VAL A 109 0.48 17.11 -10.60
C VAL A 109 0.68 15.89 -11.48
N SER A 110 0.94 16.16 -12.76
CA SER A 110 1.49 15.22 -13.73
C SER A 110 2.62 14.41 -13.10
N LEU A 111 2.58 13.10 -13.34
CA LEU A 111 3.61 12.13 -12.99
C LEU A 111 5.03 12.68 -13.21
N CYS A 112 5.67 13.22 -12.18
CA CYS A 112 7.12 13.32 -12.14
C CYS A 112 7.64 11.99 -11.60
N PHE A 113 7.98 11.08 -12.52
CA PHE A 113 8.72 9.86 -12.23
C PHE A 113 10.01 9.86 -13.05
N TYR A 114 11.10 9.48 -12.36
CA TYR A 114 12.42 9.09 -12.84
C TYR A 114 13.38 10.18 -13.37
N GLN A 115 14.34 10.56 -12.51
CA GLN A 115 15.77 10.55 -12.85
C GLN A 115 16.50 9.70 -11.81
#